data_AF-A0A7T5R0U8-F1
#
_entry.id   AF-A0A7T5R0U8-F1
#
_cell.length_a   1.000
_cell.length_b   1.000
_cell.length_c   1.000
_cell.angle_alpha   90.00
_cell.angle_beta   90.00
_cell.angle_gamma   90.00
#
_symmetry.space_group_name_H-M   'P 1'
#
loop_
_entity.id
_entity.type
_entity.pdbx_description
1 polymer ?
#
loop_
_entity_poly.entity_id
_entity_poly.type
_entity_poly.pdbx_seq_one_letter_code
_entity_poly.pdbx_strand_id
1 'polypeptide(L)'
;MNDTDLTSRAVDAAEMAGSVAAHDLSMIGLFMQADLVVKAVMLVLIFASVWSWAIIFEKRRTLKTLNSRANKFEDSFWSGEPLDKLYQRVKKGKQDPLIKTFAAGMEEWQNGVAGGLPSTETVQASLKQRVERAMAVTINREMVTLERGMTFLASIGSTATFIGLFGTVWGIMNSFSAIAHSQNTSLVVVAPGIAEALFATAVGLVAAIPAVLAYNIFTTGLARYADRLDAFTSDFSAILSRHLDAQDIRSKKVA
;
A
#
# COMPACT_ATOMS: atom_id res chain seq x y z
N MET A 1 6.81 -27.29 64.12
CA MET A 1 6.93 -27.47 62.66
C MET A 1 8.13 -28.37 62.44
N ASN A 2 7.96 -29.50 61.75
CA ASN A 2 9.01 -30.51 61.58
C ASN A 2 9.93 -30.09 60.41
N ASP A 3 11.25 -30.16 60.57
CA ASP A 3 12.23 -29.78 59.53
C ASP A 3 12.03 -30.51 58.20
N THR A 4 11.44 -31.71 58.23
CA THR A 4 11.07 -32.49 57.04
C THR A 4 10.04 -31.80 56.14
N ASP A 5 9.17 -30.95 56.68
CA ASP A 5 8.14 -30.20 55.93
C ASP A 5 8.72 -28.97 55.22
N LEU A 6 9.78 -28.37 55.78
CA LEU A 6 10.50 -27.28 55.13
C LEU A 6 11.34 -27.79 53.95
N THR A 7 11.96 -28.96 54.12
CA THR A 7 12.72 -29.60 53.04
C THR A 7 11.83 -30.13 51.92
N SER A 8 10.66 -30.71 52.21
CA SER A 8 9.74 -31.16 51.15
C SER A 8 9.20 -29.99 50.33
N ARG A 9 8.80 -28.90 50.99
CA ARG A 9 8.32 -27.68 50.30
C ARG A 9 9.41 -26.99 49.49
N ALA A 10 10.67 -27.05 49.94
CA ALA A 10 11.80 -26.53 49.17
C ALA A 10 12.12 -27.40 47.95
N VAL A 11 11.98 -28.73 48.05
CA VAL A 11 12.13 -29.66 46.94
C VAL A 11 10.99 -29.49 45.93
N ASP A 12 9.73 -29.42 46.38
CA ASP A 12 8.58 -29.15 45.51
C ASP A 12 8.70 -27.79 44.80
N ALA A 13 9.17 -26.75 45.50
CA ALA A 13 9.41 -25.44 44.90
C ALA A 13 10.57 -25.45 43.88
N ALA A 14 11.64 -26.22 44.15
CA ALA A 14 12.76 -26.38 43.23
C ALA A 14 12.39 -27.23 42.00
N GLU A 15 11.54 -28.23 42.17
CA GLU A 15 11.04 -29.11 41.10
C GLU A 15 10.01 -28.36 40.23
N MET A 16 9.14 -27.56 40.85
CA MET A 16 8.27 -26.61 40.15
C MET A 16 9.08 -25.56 39.38
N ALA A 17 10.12 -24.96 39.97
CA ALA A 17 11.01 -24.03 39.28
C ALA A 17 11.79 -24.69 38.14
N GLY A 18 12.22 -25.94 38.32
CA GLY A 18 12.88 -26.76 37.31
C GLY A 18 11.96 -27.15 36.14
N SER A 19 10.69 -27.42 36.40
CA SER A 19 9.69 -27.75 35.37
C SER A 19 9.27 -26.53 34.54
N VAL A 20 9.25 -25.33 35.14
CA VAL A 20 9.06 -24.06 34.41
C VAL A 20 10.28 -23.74 33.55
N ALA A 21 11.48 -24.06 34.02
CA ALA A 21 12.71 -23.96 33.22
C ALA A 21 12.82 -25.03 32.11
N ALA A 22 12.07 -26.13 32.20
CA ALA A 22 12.02 -27.18 31.19
C ALA A 22 11.11 -26.84 29.99
N HIS A 23 10.21 -25.86 30.12
CA HIS A 23 9.46 -25.31 28.99
C HIS A 23 10.28 -24.22 28.30
N ASP A 24 10.75 -24.52 27.09
CA ASP A 24 11.47 -23.54 26.27
C ASP A 24 10.53 -22.41 25.82
N LEU A 25 10.54 -21.30 26.57
CA LEU A 25 9.82 -20.06 26.24
C LEU A 25 10.48 -19.29 25.08
N SER A 26 11.41 -19.89 24.35
CA SER A 26 11.89 -19.32 23.09
C SER A 26 10.74 -19.15 22.09
N MET A 27 10.85 -18.16 21.20
CA MET A 27 9.82 -17.91 20.17
C MET A 27 9.57 -19.16 19.30
N ILE A 28 10.62 -19.95 19.09
CA ILE A 28 10.57 -21.21 18.31
C ILE A 28 9.95 -22.33 19.15
N GLY A 29 10.26 -22.39 20.45
CA GLY A 29 9.65 -23.33 21.39
C GLY A 29 8.12 -23.13 21.50
N LEU A 30 7.68 -21.89 21.68
CA LEU A 30 6.25 -21.51 21.67
C LEU A 30 5.58 -21.86 20.33
N PHE A 31 6.26 -21.64 19.21
CA PHE A 31 5.70 -22.03 17.91
C PHE A 31 5.57 -23.56 17.78
N MET A 32 6.55 -24.34 18.24
CA MET A 32 6.54 -25.79 18.12
C MET A 32 5.53 -26.46 19.04
N GLN A 33 5.30 -25.90 20.22
CA GLN A 33 4.34 -26.40 21.22
C GLN A 33 2.89 -26.00 20.91
N ALA A 34 2.69 -24.99 20.06
CA ALA A 34 1.36 -24.47 19.74
C ALA A 34 0.39 -25.48 19.09
N ASP A 35 -0.88 -25.29 19.43
CA ASP A 35 -2.01 -25.96 18.79
C ASP A 35 -2.04 -25.68 17.28
N LEU A 36 -2.57 -26.64 16.49
CA LEU A 36 -2.60 -26.56 15.03
C LEU A 36 -3.27 -25.27 14.54
N VAL A 37 -4.35 -24.82 15.20
CA VAL A 37 -5.06 -23.60 14.82
C VAL A 37 -4.20 -22.36 15.11
N VAL A 38 -3.55 -22.30 16.27
CA VAL A 38 -2.69 -21.16 16.64
C VAL A 38 -1.47 -21.09 15.72
N LYS A 39 -0.89 -22.24 15.34
CA LYS A 39 0.16 -22.32 14.32
C LYS A 39 -0.29 -21.77 12.97
N ALA A 40 -1.47 -22.16 12.50
CA ALA A 40 -2.03 -21.66 11.25
C ALA A 40 -2.24 -20.13 11.28
N VAL A 41 -2.78 -19.60 12.38
CA VAL A 41 -2.95 -18.17 12.61
C VAL A 41 -1.60 -17.43 12.53
N MET A 42 -0.58 -17.91 13.24
CA MET A 42 0.75 -17.29 13.22
C MET A 42 1.39 -17.33 11.83
N LEU A 43 1.28 -18.44 11.10
CA LEU A 43 1.83 -18.57 9.75
C LEU A 43 1.17 -17.59 8.77
N VAL A 44 -0.15 -17.45 8.81
CA VAL A 44 -0.88 -16.48 7.99
C VAL A 44 -0.46 -15.05 8.31
N LEU A 45 -0.32 -14.70 9.59
CA LEU A 45 0.10 -13.36 10.02
C LEU A 45 1.55 -13.04 9.62
N ILE A 46 2.46 -14.01 9.73
CA ILE A 46 3.85 -13.86 9.29
C ILE A 46 3.90 -13.66 7.77
N PHE A 47 3.19 -14.49 7.01
CA PHE A 47 3.10 -14.34 5.56
C PHE A 47 2.53 -12.97 5.17
N ALA A 48 1.44 -12.56 5.81
CA ALA A 48 0.82 -11.25 5.59
C ALA A 48 1.80 -10.11 5.88
N SER A 49 2.56 -10.19 6.98
CA SER A 49 3.56 -9.19 7.35
C SER A 49 4.67 -9.07 6.31
N VAL A 50 5.24 -10.20 5.86
CA VAL A 50 6.27 -10.22 4.80
C VAL A 50 5.72 -9.63 3.50
N TRP A 51 4.50 -9.99 3.13
CA TRP A 51 3.86 -9.47 1.92
C TRP A 51 3.57 -7.98 2.01
N SER A 52 3.12 -7.49 3.17
CA SER A 52 2.95 -6.06 3.45
C SER A 52 4.26 -5.30 3.27
N TRP A 53 5.36 -5.79 3.83
CA TRP A 53 6.69 -5.16 3.64
C TRP A 53 7.14 -5.13 2.19
N ALA A 54 6.90 -6.20 1.42
CA ALA A 54 7.21 -6.23 -0.02
C ALA A 54 6.49 -5.09 -0.76
N ILE A 55 5.17 -4.93 -0.52
CA ILE A 55 4.39 -3.84 -1.13
C ILE A 55 4.87 -2.47 -0.64
N ILE A 56 5.23 -2.33 0.65
CA ILE A 56 5.73 -1.07 1.21
C ILE A 56 6.99 -0.60 0.46
N PHE A 57 7.96 -1.48 0.25
CA PHE A 57 9.18 -1.15 -0.47
C PHE A 57 8.92 -0.84 -1.93
N GLU A 58 8.06 -1.62 -2.59
CA GLU A 58 7.63 -1.38 -3.97
C GLU A 58 7.01 0.03 -4.11
N LYS A 59 6.00 0.35 -3.30
CA LYS A 59 5.29 1.65 -3.35
C LYS A 59 6.20 2.82 -3.06
N ARG A 60 7.08 2.70 -2.05
CA ARG A 60 8.06 3.74 -1.74
C ARG A 60 8.99 4.03 -2.93
N ARG A 61 9.49 2.97 -3.59
CA ARG A 61 10.37 3.12 -4.76
C ARG A 61 9.62 3.69 -5.95
N THR A 62 8.42 3.21 -6.22
CA THR A 62 7.56 3.68 -7.31
C THR A 62 7.23 5.15 -7.16
N LEU A 63 6.69 5.59 -6.02
CA LEU A 63 6.30 6.98 -5.81
C LEU A 63 7.49 7.95 -5.85
N LYS A 64 8.65 7.54 -5.30
CA LYS A 64 9.89 8.34 -5.40
C LYS A 64 10.36 8.48 -6.84
N THR A 65 10.29 7.40 -7.62
CA THR A 65 10.68 7.39 -9.03
C THR A 65 9.74 8.25 -9.87
N LEU A 66 8.44 8.11 -9.66
CA LEU A 66 7.40 8.88 -10.36
C LEU A 66 7.58 10.38 -10.15
N ASN A 67 7.71 10.82 -8.89
CA ASN A 67 7.91 12.24 -8.59
C ASN A 67 9.20 12.80 -9.21
N SER A 68 10.29 12.04 -9.15
CA SER A 68 11.55 12.49 -9.76
C SER A 68 11.45 12.61 -11.29
N ARG A 69 10.76 11.69 -11.95
CA ARG A 69 10.59 11.74 -13.41
C ARG A 69 9.60 12.81 -13.84
N ALA A 70 8.53 12.98 -13.07
CA ALA A 70 7.55 14.03 -13.29
C ALA A 70 8.21 15.41 -13.21
N ASN A 71 9.08 15.66 -12.22
CA ASN A 71 9.81 16.93 -12.11
C ASN A 71 10.63 17.20 -13.39
N LYS A 72 11.42 16.22 -13.84
CA LYS A 72 12.25 16.38 -15.06
C LYS A 72 11.43 16.64 -16.32
N PHE A 73 10.27 16.00 -16.42
CA PHE A 73 9.38 16.19 -17.55
C PHE A 73 8.73 17.57 -17.52
N GLU A 74 8.24 18.01 -16.36
CA GLU A 74 7.69 19.36 -16.19
C GLU A 74 8.74 20.43 -16.46
N ASP A 75 9.97 20.29 -15.97
CA ASP A 75 11.08 21.22 -16.31
C ASP A 75 11.26 21.34 -17.83
N SER A 76 11.17 20.23 -18.55
CA SER A 76 11.27 20.21 -20.01
C SER A 76 10.04 20.83 -20.68
N PHE A 77 8.85 20.61 -20.13
CA PHE A 77 7.59 21.20 -20.59
C PHE A 77 7.59 22.72 -20.44
N TRP A 78 8.08 23.23 -19.31
CA TRP A 78 8.17 24.66 -19.01
C TRP A 78 9.36 25.37 -19.64
N SER A 79 10.33 24.62 -20.20
CA SER A 79 11.50 25.20 -20.89
C SER A 79 11.17 25.98 -22.17
N GLY A 80 9.91 25.92 -22.65
CA GLY A 80 9.47 26.59 -23.87
C GLY A 80 9.77 25.80 -25.15
N GLU A 81 10.20 24.54 -25.04
CA GLU A 81 10.38 23.66 -26.19
C GLU A 81 9.03 23.41 -26.91
N PRO A 82 9.01 23.40 -28.26
CA PRO A 82 7.79 23.10 -29.01
C PRO A 82 7.20 21.74 -28.62
N LEU A 83 5.88 21.70 -28.39
CA LEU A 83 5.16 20.51 -27.92
C LEU A 83 5.37 19.28 -28.82
N ASP A 84 5.46 19.46 -30.13
CA ASP A 84 5.71 18.36 -31.08
C ASP A 84 7.10 17.74 -30.91
N LYS A 85 8.13 18.56 -30.60
CA LYS A 85 9.49 18.06 -30.32
C LYS A 85 9.51 17.31 -28.99
N LEU A 86 8.83 17.85 -27.97
CA LEU A 86 8.67 17.18 -26.68
C LEU A 86 7.97 15.83 -26.85
N TYR A 87 6.88 15.76 -27.64
CA TYR A 87 6.14 14.54 -27.95
C TYR A 87 7.01 13.49 -28.65
N GLN A 88 7.77 13.87 -29.68
CA GLN A 88 8.71 12.98 -30.39
C GLN A 88 9.76 12.37 -29.46
N ARG A 89 10.26 13.15 -28.49
CA ARG A 89 11.24 12.70 -27.50
C ARG A 89 10.64 11.72 -26.51
N VAL A 90 9.46 12.00 -25.97
CA VAL A 90 8.84 11.11 -24.98
C VAL A 90 8.26 9.84 -25.57
N LYS A 91 7.87 9.84 -26.85
CA LYS A 91 7.40 8.64 -27.56
C LYS A 91 8.42 7.50 -27.57
N LYS A 92 9.72 7.83 -27.52
CA LYS A 92 10.84 6.87 -27.47
C LYS A 92 11.33 6.57 -26.04
N GLY A 93 10.77 7.24 -25.04
CA GLY A 93 11.21 7.18 -23.65
C GLY A 93 10.52 6.08 -22.83
N LYS A 94 10.86 6.02 -21.53
CA LYS A 94 10.12 5.18 -20.58
C LYS A 94 8.74 5.78 -20.34
N GLN A 95 7.74 4.90 -20.36
CA GLN A 95 6.34 5.28 -20.21
C GLN A 95 6.00 5.41 -18.72
N ASP A 96 5.98 6.65 -18.22
CA ASP A 96 5.47 7.01 -16.90
C ASP A 96 4.06 7.62 -17.02
N PRO A 97 3.24 7.62 -15.95
CA PRO A 97 1.87 8.14 -15.97
C PRO A 97 1.77 9.55 -16.57
N LEU A 98 2.62 10.49 -16.14
CA LEU A 98 2.60 11.86 -16.66
C LEU A 98 2.91 11.92 -18.16
N ILE A 99 3.89 11.12 -18.62
CA ILE A 99 4.27 11.03 -20.04
C ILE A 99 3.13 10.43 -20.86
N LYS A 100 2.48 9.38 -20.35
CA LYS A 100 1.32 8.76 -21.01
C LYS A 100 0.14 9.72 -21.10
N THR A 101 -0.14 10.45 -20.03
CA THR A 101 -1.18 11.48 -20.00
C THR A 101 -0.90 12.57 -21.04
N PHE A 102 0.33 13.10 -21.08
CA PHE A 102 0.74 14.06 -22.11
C PHE A 102 0.62 13.48 -23.53
N ALA A 103 1.06 12.24 -23.74
CA ALA A 103 1.01 11.58 -25.04
C ALA A 103 -0.44 11.40 -25.53
N ALA A 104 -1.36 11.03 -24.64
CA ALA A 104 -2.79 10.91 -24.96
C ALA A 104 -3.40 12.27 -25.35
N GLY A 105 -3.06 13.34 -24.63
CA GLY A 105 -3.51 14.69 -24.96
C GLY A 105 -2.96 15.18 -26.32
N MET A 106 -1.67 14.94 -26.57
CA MET A 106 -1.03 15.30 -27.84
C MET A 106 -1.56 14.50 -29.03
N GLU A 107 -1.87 13.22 -28.86
CA GLU A 107 -2.44 12.38 -29.91
C GLU A 107 -3.83 12.89 -30.33
N GLU A 108 -4.69 13.20 -29.36
CA GLU A 108 -6.01 13.77 -29.65
C GLU A 108 -5.90 15.17 -30.27
N TRP A 109 -4.94 15.99 -29.83
CA TRP A 109 -4.65 17.29 -30.43
C TRP A 109 -4.20 17.17 -31.88
N GLN A 110 -3.23 16.30 -32.17
CA GLN A 110 -2.73 16.08 -33.54
C GLN A 110 -3.83 15.54 -34.46
N ASN A 111 -4.66 14.61 -33.99
CA ASN A 111 -5.80 14.09 -34.74
C ASN A 111 -6.85 15.19 -35.01
N GLY A 112 -7.08 16.07 -34.04
CA GLY A 112 -8.04 17.17 -34.16
C GLY A 112 -7.62 18.30 -35.09
N VAL A 113 -6.32 18.48 -35.32
CA VAL A 113 -5.75 19.54 -36.17
C VAL A 113 -5.21 18.98 -37.50
N ALA A 114 -5.21 17.65 -37.71
CA ALA A 114 -4.74 17.00 -38.92
C ALA A 114 -5.42 17.50 -40.22
N GLY A 115 -6.69 17.92 -40.12
CA GLY A 115 -7.46 18.53 -41.22
C GLY A 115 -7.35 20.05 -41.33
N GLY A 116 -6.46 20.69 -40.57
CA GLY A 116 -6.42 22.14 -40.36
C GLY A 116 -7.00 22.54 -38.99
N LEU A 117 -6.72 23.77 -38.55
CA LEU A 117 -7.29 24.25 -37.30
C LEU A 117 -8.80 24.48 -37.44
N PRO A 118 -9.60 24.07 -36.45
CA PRO A 118 -11.04 24.32 -36.48
C PRO A 118 -11.32 25.83 -36.52
N SER A 119 -12.10 26.27 -37.52
CA SER A 119 -12.39 27.68 -37.79
C SER A 119 -13.50 28.26 -36.91
N THR A 120 -14.22 27.43 -36.17
CA THR A 120 -15.37 27.85 -35.34
C THR A 120 -15.07 27.61 -33.87
N GLU A 121 -15.37 28.59 -33.02
CA GLU A 121 -15.17 28.53 -31.56
C GLU A 121 -15.79 27.27 -30.94
N THR A 122 -16.95 26.82 -31.43
CA THR A 122 -17.63 25.60 -30.96
C THR A 122 -16.79 24.34 -31.20
N VAL A 123 -16.13 24.24 -32.35
CA VAL A 123 -15.31 23.09 -32.71
C VAL A 123 -13.98 23.13 -31.95
N GLN A 124 -13.41 24.32 -31.73
CA GLN A 124 -12.22 24.51 -30.89
C GLN A 124 -12.48 24.10 -29.43
N ALA A 125 -13.61 24.52 -28.86
CA ALA A 125 -14.05 24.09 -27.53
C ALA A 125 -14.25 22.57 -27.45
N SER A 126 -14.83 21.97 -28.49
CA SER A 126 -14.99 20.51 -28.57
C SER A 126 -13.65 19.77 -28.60
N LEU A 127 -12.64 20.30 -29.30
CA LEU A 127 -11.29 19.72 -29.38
C LEU A 127 -10.61 19.76 -28.01
N LYS A 128 -10.65 20.93 -27.34
CA LYS A 128 -10.13 21.09 -25.98
C LYS A 128 -10.75 20.07 -25.02
N GLN A 129 -12.07 19.92 -25.06
CA GLN A 129 -12.78 18.96 -24.22
C GLN A 129 -12.37 17.50 -24.53
N ARG A 130 -12.18 17.13 -25.80
CA ARG A 130 -11.72 15.78 -26.16
C ARG A 130 -10.31 15.50 -25.66
N VAL A 131 -9.41 16.48 -25.78
CA VAL A 131 -8.03 16.40 -25.27
C VAL A 131 -8.03 16.20 -23.75
N GLU A 132 -8.74 17.07 -23.01
CA GLU A 132 -8.87 16.94 -21.54
C GLU A 132 -9.48 15.58 -21.16
N ARG A 133 -10.48 15.11 -21.91
CA ARG A 133 -11.10 13.81 -21.66
C ARG A 133 -10.13 12.65 -21.90
N ALA A 134 -9.33 12.69 -22.96
CA ALA A 134 -8.32 11.66 -23.26
C ALA A 134 -7.24 11.60 -22.16
N MET A 135 -6.82 12.76 -21.66
CA MET A 135 -5.90 12.87 -20.53
C MET A 135 -6.52 12.31 -19.25
N ALA A 136 -7.74 12.71 -18.89
CA ALA A 136 -8.44 12.24 -17.69
C ALA A 136 -8.66 10.72 -17.69
N VAL A 137 -9.01 10.12 -18.84
CA VAL A 137 -9.13 8.66 -18.97
C VAL A 137 -7.79 7.97 -18.72
N THR A 138 -6.70 8.54 -19.22
CA THR A 138 -5.34 8.02 -19.03
C THR A 138 -4.91 8.13 -17.56
N ILE A 139 -5.16 9.27 -16.91
CA ILE A 139 -4.90 9.48 -15.48
C ILE A 139 -5.59 8.40 -14.66
N ASN A 140 -6.91 8.22 -14.84
CA ASN A 140 -7.68 7.21 -14.12
C ASN A 140 -7.10 5.80 -14.29
N ARG A 141 -6.77 5.41 -15.53
CA ARG A 141 -6.18 4.08 -15.83
C ARG A 141 -4.84 3.86 -15.14
N GLU A 142 -3.97 4.87 -15.15
CA GLU A 142 -2.66 4.78 -14.52
C GLU A 142 -2.79 4.79 -12.99
N MET A 143 -3.70 5.59 -12.42
CA MET A 143 -3.96 5.61 -10.98
C MET A 143 -4.43 4.25 -10.45
N VAL A 144 -5.35 3.56 -11.15
CA VAL A 144 -5.75 2.19 -10.79
C VAL A 144 -4.54 1.24 -10.74
N THR A 145 -3.59 1.41 -11.65
CA THR A 145 -2.37 0.60 -11.66
C THR A 145 -1.46 0.95 -10.47
N LEU A 146 -1.34 2.24 -10.14
CA LEU A 146 -0.57 2.71 -8.99
C LEU A 146 -1.19 2.36 -7.64
N GLU A 147 -2.50 2.11 -7.58
CA GLU A 147 -3.22 1.70 -6.38
C GLU A 147 -3.15 0.18 -6.11
N ARG A 148 -2.61 -0.61 -7.03
CA ARG A 148 -2.46 -2.07 -6.85
C ARG A 148 -1.75 -2.41 -5.54
N GLY A 149 -2.29 -3.36 -4.77
CA GLY A 149 -1.73 -3.75 -3.48
C GLY A 149 -2.12 -2.84 -2.30
N MET A 150 -2.68 -1.65 -2.54
CA MET A 150 -3.20 -0.79 -1.46
C MET A 150 -4.36 -1.46 -0.72
N THR A 151 -5.24 -2.16 -1.44
CA THR A 151 -6.33 -2.96 -0.85
C THR A 151 -5.78 -4.02 0.11
N PHE A 152 -4.67 -4.68 -0.22
CA PHE A 152 -4.06 -5.66 0.65
C PHE A 152 -3.55 -5.02 1.95
N LEU A 153 -2.85 -3.88 1.86
CA LEU A 153 -2.42 -3.14 3.07
C LEU A 153 -3.61 -2.72 3.93
N ALA A 154 -4.68 -2.22 3.32
CA ALA A 154 -5.89 -1.83 4.02
C ALA A 154 -6.53 -3.02 4.74
N SER A 155 -6.65 -4.16 4.07
CA SER A 155 -7.22 -5.40 4.63
C SER A 155 -6.37 -5.93 5.77
N ILE A 156 -5.05 -6.05 5.61
CA ILE A 156 -4.17 -6.51 6.70
C ILE A 156 -4.19 -5.53 7.87
N GLY A 157 -4.16 -4.23 7.58
CA GLY A 157 -4.23 -3.20 8.60
C GLY A 157 -5.51 -3.25 9.45
N SER A 158 -6.65 -3.65 8.87
CA SER A 158 -7.93 -3.74 9.58
C SER A 158 -8.21 -5.12 10.20
N THR A 159 -7.66 -6.20 9.63
CA THR A 159 -8.02 -7.59 10.02
C THR A 159 -6.95 -8.31 10.83
N ALA A 160 -5.66 -7.98 10.70
CA ALA A 160 -4.58 -8.75 11.33
C ALA A 160 -4.66 -8.75 12.87
N THR A 161 -5.09 -7.64 13.48
CA THR A 161 -5.33 -7.59 14.93
C THR A 161 -6.45 -8.54 15.36
N PHE A 162 -7.53 -8.65 14.59
CA PHE A 162 -8.62 -9.58 14.89
C PHE A 162 -8.22 -11.04 14.67
N ILE A 163 -7.39 -11.31 13.66
CA ILE A 163 -6.82 -12.65 13.44
C ILE A 163 -5.92 -13.05 14.62
N GLY A 164 -5.09 -12.13 15.13
CA GLY A 164 -4.29 -12.35 16.35
C GLY A 164 -5.15 -12.56 17.60
N LEU A 165 -6.19 -11.76 17.78
CA LEU A 165 -7.17 -11.91 18.86
C LEU A 165 -7.89 -13.26 18.80
N PHE A 166 -8.26 -13.72 17.60
CA PHE A 166 -8.81 -15.07 17.41
C PHE A 166 -7.82 -16.15 17.91
N GLY A 167 -6.54 -16.01 17.57
CA GLY A 167 -5.48 -16.89 18.08
C GLY A 167 -5.42 -16.92 19.61
N THR A 168 -5.54 -15.77 20.27
CA THR A 168 -5.58 -15.73 21.74
C THR A 168 -6.80 -16.44 22.33
N VAL A 169 -7.98 -16.17 21.78
CA VAL A 169 -9.23 -16.74 22.28
C VAL A 169 -9.18 -18.27 22.15
N TRP A 170 -8.70 -18.76 21.01
CA TRP A 170 -8.54 -20.20 20.77
C TRP A 170 -7.55 -20.86 21.73
N GLY A 171 -6.35 -20.28 21.89
CA GLY A 171 -5.33 -20.86 22.77
C GLY A 171 -5.74 -20.86 24.25
N ILE A 172 -6.40 -19.79 24.72
CA ILE A 172 -6.96 -19.72 26.07
C ILE A 172 -8.07 -20.78 26.25
N MET A 173 -8.98 -20.91 25.29
CA MET A 173 -10.04 -21.94 25.31
C MET A 173 -9.44 -23.35 25.42
N ASN A 174 -8.41 -23.65 24.62
CA ASN A 174 -7.75 -24.96 24.66
C ASN A 174 -7.04 -25.21 25.99
N SER A 175 -6.40 -24.18 26.55
CA SER A 175 -5.75 -24.25 27.88
C SER A 175 -6.76 -24.57 28.99
N PHE A 176 -7.93 -23.93 28.99
CA PHE A 176 -9.00 -24.24 29.96
C PHE A 176 -9.62 -25.63 29.74
N SER A 177 -9.76 -26.08 28.49
CA SER A 177 -10.22 -27.44 28.17
C SER A 177 -9.25 -28.50 28.71
N ALA A 178 -7.94 -28.26 28.61
CA ALA A 178 -6.92 -29.14 29.18
C ALA A 178 -6.99 -29.23 30.71
N ILE A 179 -7.27 -28.14 31.42
CA ILE A 179 -7.53 -28.17 32.88
C ILE A 179 -8.75 -29.04 33.19
N ALA A 180 -9.85 -28.85 32.45
CA ALA A 180 -11.09 -29.59 32.68
C ALA A 180 -10.92 -31.10 32.47
N HIS A 181 -10.15 -31.51 31.46
CA HIS A 181 -9.88 -32.93 31.18
C HIS A 181 -8.87 -33.55 32.13
N SER A 182 -7.79 -32.83 32.47
CA SER A 182 -6.72 -33.36 33.33
C SER A 182 -7.07 -33.30 34.82
N GLN A 183 -8.11 -32.54 35.20
CA GLN A 183 -8.45 -32.20 36.59
C GLN A 183 -7.27 -31.58 37.37
N ASN A 184 -6.26 -31.07 36.65
CA ASN A 184 -5.06 -30.48 37.22
C ASN A 184 -5.12 -28.96 37.04
N THR A 185 -5.22 -28.24 38.16
CA THR A 185 -5.27 -26.77 38.19
C THR A 185 -3.88 -26.12 38.30
N SER A 186 -2.81 -26.90 38.20
CA SER A 186 -1.45 -26.38 38.23
C SER A 186 -1.22 -25.40 37.09
N LEU A 187 -0.77 -24.19 37.44
CA LEU A 187 -0.42 -23.14 36.48
C LEU A 187 0.66 -23.57 35.49
N VAL A 188 1.52 -24.51 35.88
CA VAL A 188 2.60 -25.04 35.02
C VAL A 188 2.03 -25.72 33.77
N VAL A 189 0.86 -26.38 33.88
CA VAL A 189 0.24 -27.12 32.77
C VAL A 189 -0.35 -26.19 31.70
N VAL A 190 -0.78 -24.99 32.09
CA VAL A 190 -1.47 -24.04 31.19
C VAL A 190 -0.64 -22.83 30.77
N ALA A 191 0.42 -22.51 31.52
CA ALA A 191 1.27 -21.36 31.23
C ALA A 191 1.80 -21.35 29.77
N PRO A 192 2.23 -22.49 29.17
CA PRO A 192 2.68 -22.51 27.78
C PRO A 192 1.58 -22.11 26.78
N GLY A 193 0.38 -22.71 26.87
CA GLY A 193 -0.72 -22.44 25.94
C GLY A 193 -1.24 -20.99 26.02
N ILE A 194 -1.21 -20.39 27.20
CA ILE A 194 -1.54 -18.97 27.39
C ILE A 194 -0.45 -18.08 26.78
N ALA A 195 0.83 -18.41 26.95
CA ALA A 195 1.94 -17.65 26.37
C ALA A 195 1.89 -17.65 24.83
N GLU A 196 1.62 -18.80 24.21
CA GLU A 196 1.45 -18.94 22.77
C GLU A 196 0.26 -18.14 22.23
N ALA A 197 -0.88 -18.20 22.93
CA ALA A 197 -2.04 -17.38 22.65
C ALA A 197 -1.66 -15.90 22.61
N LEU A 198 -1.06 -15.37 23.68
CA LEU A 198 -0.65 -13.96 23.77
C LEU A 198 0.34 -13.58 22.68
N PHE A 199 1.24 -14.49 22.32
CA PHE A 199 2.17 -14.29 21.22
C PHE A 199 1.47 -14.12 19.87
N ALA A 200 0.39 -14.87 19.58
CA ALA A 200 -0.38 -14.70 18.34
C ALA A 200 -0.97 -13.28 18.19
N THR A 201 -1.44 -12.67 19.28
CA THR A 201 -1.89 -11.26 19.25
C THR A 201 -0.73 -10.29 19.03
N ALA A 202 0.41 -10.51 19.67
CA ALA A 202 1.59 -9.68 19.47
C ALA A 202 2.04 -9.69 17.99
N VAL A 203 2.07 -10.86 17.36
CA VAL A 203 2.36 -11.00 15.92
C VAL A 203 1.32 -10.29 15.07
N GLY A 204 0.03 -10.37 15.44
CA GLY A 204 -1.06 -9.65 14.77
C GLY A 204 -0.84 -8.14 14.75
N LEU A 205 -0.45 -7.55 15.88
CA LEU A 205 -0.13 -6.12 15.98
C LEU A 205 1.10 -5.74 15.15
N VAL A 206 2.15 -6.56 15.16
CA VAL A 206 3.36 -6.35 14.35
C VAL A 206 3.05 -6.37 12.85
N ALA A 207 2.07 -7.16 12.40
CA ALA A 207 1.60 -7.15 11.02
C ALA A 207 0.69 -5.95 10.71
N ALA A 208 -0.24 -5.61 11.62
CA ALA A 208 -1.25 -4.59 11.40
C ALA A 208 -0.67 -3.16 11.37
N ILE A 209 0.16 -2.80 12.36
CA ILE A 209 0.61 -1.41 12.57
C ILE A 209 1.38 -0.87 11.35
N PRO A 210 2.41 -1.57 10.82
CA PRO A 210 3.13 -1.10 9.63
C PRO A 210 2.22 -1.01 8.40
N ALA A 211 1.28 -1.95 8.24
CA ALA A 211 0.35 -1.98 7.11
C ALA A 211 -0.56 -0.74 7.10
N VAL A 212 -1.15 -0.38 8.25
CA VAL A 212 -2.01 0.82 8.38
C VAL A 212 -1.22 2.11 8.11
N LEU A 213 -0.03 2.25 8.72
CA LEU A 213 0.79 3.45 8.52
C LEU A 213 1.20 3.63 7.06
N ALA A 214 1.66 2.54 6.44
CA ALA A 214 2.01 2.56 5.02
C ALA A 214 0.81 2.84 4.12
N TYR A 215 -0.35 2.23 4.39
CA TYR A 215 -1.57 2.50 3.65
C TYR A 215 -1.91 4.00 3.66
N ASN A 216 -1.89 4.63 4.83
CA ASN A 216 -2.20 6.06 4.95
C ASN A 216 -1.18 6.94 4.20
N ILE A 217 0.12 6.67 4.38
CA ILE A 217 1.19 7.43 3.73
C ILE A 217 1.08 7.32 2.20
N PHE A 218 0.89 6.11 1.67
CA PHE A 218 0.85 5.92 0.22
C PHE A 218 -0.47 6.37 -0.38
N THR A 219 -1.61 6.25 0.30
CA THR A 219 -2.88 6.81 -0.18
C THR A 219 -2.79 8.33 -0.33
N THR A 220 -2.26 9.03 0.68
CA THR A 220 -2.02 10.48 0.57
C THR A 220 -1.00 10.81 -0.52
N GLY A 221 0.07 10.02 -0.65
CA GLY A 221 1.09 10.22 -1.67
C GLY A 221 0.57 10.02 -3.10
N LEU A 222 -0.29 9.03 -3.31
CA LEU A 222 -0.96 8.76 -4.58
C LEU A 222 -1.98 9.85 -4.92
N ALA A 223 -2.78 10.31 -3.95
CA ALA A 223 -3.70 11.42 -4.15
C ALA A 223 -2.97 12.70 -4.59
N ARG A 224 -1.88 13.07 -3.91
CA ARG A 224 -1.04 14.22 -4.32
C ARG A 224 -0.47 14.07 -5.72
N TYR A 225 -0.14 12.83 -6.14
CA TYR A 225 0.35 12.59 -7.48
C TYR A 225 -0.78 12.67 -8.52
N ALA A 226 -2.00 12.26 -8.19
CA ALA A 226 -3.18 12.47 -9.04
C ALA A 226 -3.47 13.97 -9.22
N ASP A 227 -3.50 14.74 -8.13
CA ASP A 227 -3.70 16.20 -8.18
C ASP A 227 -2.67 16.88 -9.09
N ARG A 228 -1.43 16.39 -9.07
CA ARG A 228 -0.36 16.87 -9.94
C ARG A 228 -0.61 16.57 -11.42
N LEU A 229 -1.16 15.40 -11.75
CA LEU A 229 -1.54 15.05 -13.13
C LEU A 229 -2.70 15.91 -13.63
N ASP A 230 -3.66 16.24 -12.76
CA ASP A 230 -4.79 17.10 -13.08
C ASP A 230 -4.35 18.57 -13.26
N ALA A 231 -3.44 19.06 -12.40
CA ALA A 231 -2.81 20.37 -12.57
C ALA A 231 -2.09 20.45 -13.93
N PHE A 232 -1.30 19.43 -14.28
CA PHE A 232 -0.64 19.36 -15.58
C PHE A 232 -1.64 19.38 -16.76
N THR A 233 -2.78 18.70 -16.63
CA THR A 233 -3.84 18.73 -17.65
C THR A 233 -4.39 20.15 -17.84
N SER A 234 -4.59 20.88 -16.75
CA SER A 234 -5.04 22.28 -16.76
C SER A 234 -4.02 23.19 -17.45
N ASP A 235 -2.73 23.04 -17.11
CA ASP A 235 -1.64 23.81 -17.71
C ASP A 235 -1.50 23.55 -19.22
N PHE A 236 -1.57 22.29 -19.62
CA PHE A 236 -1.54 21.89 -21.02
C PHE A 236 -2.72 22.49 -21.80
N SER A 237 -3.92 22.41 -21.22
CA SER A 237 -5.14 22.96 -21.80
C SER A 237 -5.07 24.49 -21.97
N ALA A 238 -4.48 25.21 -21.00
CA ALA A 238 -4.25 26.64 -21.10
C ALA A 238 -3.28 27.01 -22.23
N ILE A 239 -2.21 26.23 -22.42
CA ILE A 239 -1.24 26.43 -23.51
C ILE A 239 -1.88 26.20 -24.88
N LEU A 240 -2.72 25.17 -25.02
CA LEU A 240 -3.46 24.90 -26.25
C LEU A 240 -4.47 26.00 -26.56
N SER A 241 -5.23 26.46 -25.57
CA SER A 241 -6.17 27.58 -25.72
C SER A 241 -5.47 28.83 -26.24
N ARG A 242 -4.32 29.19 -25.64
CA ARG A 242 -3.53 30.34 -26.10
C ARG A 242 -3.03 30.19 -27.54
N HIS A 243 -2.71 28.97 -27.98
CA HIS A 243 -2.33 28.71 -29.37
C HIS A 243 -3.51 28.85 -30.35
N LEU A 244 -4.70 28.39 -29.96
CA LEU A 244 -5.92 28.55 -30.76
C LEU A 244 -6.28 30.03 -30.92
N ASP A 245 -6.30 30.79 -29.82
CA ASP A 245 -6.64 32.21 -29.81
C ASP A 245 -5.66 33.04 -30.67
N ALA A 246 -4.36 32.77 -30.55
CA ALA A 246 -3.34 33.47 -31.33
C ALA A 246 -3.48 33.23 -32.85
N GLN A 247 -3.98 32.06 -33.26
CA GLN A 247 -4.21 31.75 -34.67
C GLN A 247 -5.53 32.31 -35.20
N ASP A 248 -6.59 32.35 -34.38
CA ASP A 248 -7.86 33.00 -34.74
C ASP A 248 -7.67 34.49 -35.02
N ILE A 249 -6.91 35.19 -34.15
CA ILE A 249 -6.55 36.61 -34.35
C ILE A 249 -5.78 36.81 -35.66
N ARG A 250 -4.87 35.88 -36.00
CA ARG A 250 -4.08 35.97 -37.24
C ARG A 250 -4.94 35.72 -38.47
N SER A 251 -5.90 34.79 -38.40
CA SER A 251 -6.86 34.51 -39.47
C SER A 251 -7.75 35.73 -39.77
N LYS A 252 -8.31 36.35 -38.72
CA LYS A 252 -9.16 37.56 -38.82
C LYS A 252 -8.44 38.80 -39.37
N LYS A 253 -7.11 38.87 -39.29
CA LYS A 253 -6.31 40.00 -39.81
C LYS A 253 -5.95 39.86 -41.30
N VAL A 254 -6.08 38.65 -41.86
CA VAL A 254 -5.71 38.34 -43.26
C VAL A 254 -6.95 38.24 -44.16
N ALA A 255 -8.13 38.03 -43.59
CA ALA A 255 -9.43 38.15 -44.25
C ALA A 255 -9.91 39.61 -44.32
#